data_AF-A0A6N2UHC3-F1
#
_entry.id   AF-A0A6N2UHC3-F1
#
_cell.length_a   1.000
_cell.length_b   1.000
_cell.length_c   1.000
_cell.angle_alpha   90.00
_cell.angle_beta   90.00
_cell.angle_gamma   90.00
#
_symmetry.space_group_name_H-M   'P 1'
#
loop_
_entity.id
_entity.type
_entity.pdbx_description
1 polymer ?
#
loop_
_entity_poly.entity_id
_entity_poly.type
_entity_poly.pdbx_seq_one_letter_code
_entity_poly.pdbx_strand_id
1 'polypeptide(L)'
;MDADYWGAGDPKWRYGKLRRDLVETIQALHPAFLRFPGGCIVEGVTPGNEYRWKDTVGSLAARRQQYSMWSFKMPGGSSYSQSYQIGFYEYFCLCEDLKAKPLPTLFAGIACQSPGRDPRHMDINSATFRNNVIQDYLDLIEFANGDPESSSWAAVRRDMGHPEPFGLDMIGVGNENFGADYVAKFDMISEAIHERYPDMLCVMSAGLFPFQPAMKRSWDHARALAATDSGTHDSATGDAIIVDEHSYHSPEWFVSQASRFDAYPRCGAGVYFGEYSANGYFAGQPQTEQGANTWKSALGEAAFLTGCERNSDVVRMTSYAPLLAHILAKGWAQNLIEFNPAHVNPTVNYEVERLFSTHLGDTTYAVSIEQTASRPAKHLYVSATGHDGDDVCRYIKIVNTSDSPVDVTLEIARGLAGLGASPSRPVRLEVTMLSASPTAKTTIGYRGEASGAIVPERRAYTLPSPSSLLAMQIKPYSVTLVVSR
;
A
#
# COMPACT_ATOMS: atom_id res chain seq x y z
N MET A 1 -34.41 -9.54 1.44
CA MET A 1 -33.24 -10.41 1.65
C MET A 1 -32.19 -9.52 2.28
N ASP A 2 -31.98 -9.65 3.58
CA ASP A 2 -30.81 -9.05 4.22
C ASP A 2 -29.60 -9.78 3.64
N ALA A 3 -29.01 -9.17 2.60
CA ALA A 3 -27.83 -9.71 1.94
C ALA A 3 -26.73 -9.92 2.98
N ASP A 4 -25.90 -10.94 2.81
CA ASP A 4 -24.71 -11.10 3.63
C ASP A 4 -23.76 -9.91 3.40
N TYR A 5 -23.61 -9.05 4.40
CA TYR A 5 -22.73 -7.87 4.36
C TYR A 5 -21.82 -7.83 5.59
N TRP A 6 -20.67 -7.18 5.44
CA TRP A 6 -19.70 -6.99 6.51
C TRP A 6 -20.28 -6.13 7.64
N GLY A 7 -20.04 -6.52 8.90
CA GLY A 7 -20.54 -5.76 10.05
C GLY A 7 -22.04 -5.89 10.30
N ALA A 8 -22.70 -6.91 9.72
CA ALA A 8 -24.12 -7.15 9.96
C ALA A 8 -24.44 -7.27 11.46
N GLY A 9 -25.35 -6.42 11.93
CA GLY A 9 -25.75 -6.35 13.35
C GLY A 9 -24.93 -5.40 14.21
N ASP A 10 -23.80 -4.87 13.71
CA ASP A 10 -23.02 -3.85 14.39
C ASP A 10 -23.62 -2.45 14.10
N PRO A 11 -24.01 -1.69 15.14
CA PRO A 11 -24.56 -0.33 14.96
C PRO A 11 -23.64 0.64 14.23
N LYS A 12 -22.32 0.43 14.20
CA LYS A 12 -21.41 1.31 13.45
C LYS A 12 -21.60 1.16 11.93
N TRP A 13 -22.09 0.03 11.45
CA TRP A 13 -22.33 -0.26 10.03
C TRP A 13 -23.77 0.07 9.57
N ARG A 14 -24.44 1.04 10.21
CA ARG A 14 -25.85 1.37 9.94
C ARG A 14 -26.13 2.06 8.60
N TYR A 15 -25.15 2.78 8.04
CA TYR A 15 -25.31 3.57 6.80
C TYR A 15 -24.62 2.89 5.60
N GLY A 16 -23.33 2.60 5.71
CA GLY A 16 -22.62 1.86 4.68
C GLY A 16 -22.71 0.35 4.83
N LYS A 17 -22.70 -0.36 3.70
CA LYS A 17 -22.61 -1.82 3.66
C LYS A 17 -21.50 -2.23 2.71
N LEU A 18 -20.59 -3.06 3.19
CA LEU A 18 -19.53 -3.65 2.38
C LEU A 18 -19.84 -5.13 2.11
N ARG A 19 -19.42 -5.63 0.95
CA ARG A 19 -19.51 -7.07 0.68
C ARG A 19 -18.55 -7.82 1.60
N ARG A 20 -19.05 -8.83 2.31
CA ARG A 20 -18.27 -9.60 3.29
C ARG A 20 -17.07 -10.28 2.64
N ASP A 21 -17.27 -10.99 1.53
CA ASP A 21 -16.23 -11.71 0.79
C ASP A 21 -15.05 -10.83 0.36
N LEU A 22 -15.32 -9.59 -0.06
CA LEU A 22 -14.28 -8.59 -0.37
C LEU A 22 -13.52 -8.15 0.88
N VAL A 23 -14.21 -7.88 1.98
CA VAL A 23 -13.56 -7.46 3.23
C VAL A 23 -12.72 -8.59 3.81
N GLU A 24 -13.20 -9.84 3.80
CA GLU A 24 -12.43 -11.01 4.24
C GLU A 24 -11.18 -11.24 3.37
N THR A 25 -11.29 -11.00 2.05
CA THR A 25 -10.14 -11.06 1.13
C THR A 25 -9.12 -9.98 1.46
N ILE A 26 -9.56 -8.75 1.77
CA ILE A 26 -8.66 -7.68 2.21
C ILE A 26 -8.05 -8.02 3.58
N GLN A 27 -8.84 -8.54 4.51
CA GLN A 27 -8.38 -8.94 5.84
C GLN A 27 -7.30 -10.00 5.78
N ALA A 28 -7.38 -10.93 4.83
CA ALA A 28 -6.37 -11.98 4.63
C ALA A 28 -5.00 -11.45 4.13
N LEU A 29 -4.90 -10.18 3.73
CA LEU A 29 -3.62 -9.50 3.51
C LEU A 29 -2.97 -9.01 4.81
N HIS A 30 -3.68 -9.02 5.94
CA HIS A 30 -3.23 -8.42 7.20
C HIS A 30 -2.69 -6.98 7.02
N PRO A 31 -3.47 -6.06 6.42
CA PRO A 31 -2.99 -4.72 6.12
C PRO A 31 -2.66 -3.94 7.40
N ALA A 32 -1.47 -3.34 7.47
CA ALA A 32 -1.08 -2.47 8.58
C ALA A 32 -1.75 -1.09 8.51
N PHE A 33 -2.12 -0.65 7.30
CA PHE A 33 -2.80 0.62 7.06
C PHE A 33 -3.68 0.54 5.81
N LEU A 34 -4.59 1.51 5.65
CA LEU A 34 -5.42 1.68 4.45
C LEU A 34 -5.44 3.14 4.01
N ARG A 35 -4.97 3.40 2.79
CA ARG A 35 -5.07 4.74 2.14
C ARG A 35 -6.43 4.91 1.46
N PHE A 36 -7.10 6.04 1.69
CA PHE A 36 -8.42 6.35 1.10
C PHE A 36 -8.69 7.87 1.07
N PRO A 37 -9.71 8.36 0.34
CA PRO A 37 -10.42 7.70 -0.75
C PRO A 37 -9.53 7.55 -2.00
N GLY A 38 -8.43 8.30 -2.04
CA GLY A 38 -7.17 7.94 -2.67
C GLY A 38 -7.14 7.86 -4.19
N GLY A 39 -5.93 8.11 -4.70
CA GLY A 39 -5.66 8.37 -6.10
C GLY A 39 -6.21 9.71 -6.57
N CYS A 40 -6.25 9.89 -7.89
CA CYS A 40 -6.65 11.16 -8.49
C CYS A 40 -8.03 11.67 -8.06
N ILE A 41 -8.92 10.80 -7.55
CA ILE A 41 -10.30 11.16 -7.16
C ILE A 41 -10.33 12.31 -6.16
N VAL A 42 -9.31 12.39 -5.31
CA VAL A 42 -9.12 13.45 -4.31
C VAL A 42 -8.94 14.81 -4.98
N GLU A 43 -8.22 14.85 -6.09
CA GLU A 43 -7.89 16.06 -6.84
C GLU A 43 -9.05 16.55 -7.72
N GLY A 44 -9.87 15.61 -8.20
CA GLY A 44 -10.92 15.90 -9.18
C GLY A 44 -10.37 16.33 -10.54
N VAL A 45 -11.28 16.67 -11.46
CA VAL A 45 -10.91 17.12 -12.82
C VAL A 45 -10.78 18.65 -12.91
N THR A 46 -11.63 19.37 -12.19
CA THR A 46 -11.68 20.84 -12.17
C THR A 46 -12.02 21.34 -10.76
N PRO A 47 -11.73 22.60 -10.41
CA PRO A 47 -12.15 23.17 -9.13
C PRO A 47 -13.67 23.02 -8.94
N GLY A 48 -14.08 22.56 -7.78
CA GLY A 48 -15.46 22.18 -7.45
C GLY A 48 -15.79 20.70 -7.68
N ASN A 49 -14.87 19.90 -8.21
CA ASN A 49 -15.00 18.45 -8.39
C ASN A 49 -13.95 17.65 -7.61
N GLU A 50 -13.17 18.29 -6.73
CA GLU A 50 -12.37 17.62 -5.70
C GLU A 50 -13.25 16.76 -4.78
N TYR A 51 -12.69 15.70 -4.19
CA TYR A 51 -13.44 14.86 -3.25
C TYR A 51 -13.65 15.61 -1.93
N ARG A 52 -14.91 15.77 -1.51
CA ARG A 52 -15.27 16.47 -0.27
C ARG A 52 -15.74 15.49 0.78
N TRP A 53 -14.86 15.18 1.74
CA TRP A 53 -15.16 14.16 2.76
C TRP A 53 -16.41 14.49 3.58
N LYS A 54 -16.68 15.77 3.82
CA LYS A 54 -17.86 16.28 4.54
C LYS A 54 -19.18 15.91 3.84
N ASP A 55 -19.17 15.76 2.53
CA ASP A 55 -20.35 15.31 1.75
C ASP A 55 -20.58 13.79 1.84
N THR A 56 -19.69 13.07 2.54
CA THR A 56 -19.71 11.61 2.67
C THR A 56 -20.06 11.10 4.07
N VAL A 57 -20.26 12.00 5.02
CA VAL A 57 -20.61 11.67 6.42
C VAL A 57 -22.04 12.11 6.75
N GLY A 58 -22.54 11.67 7.90
CA GLY A 58 -23.93 11.82 8.28
C GLY A 58 -24.86 10.80 7.60
N SER A 59 -26.16 11.06 7.71
CA SER A 59 -27.19 10.16 7.15
C SER A 59 -27.11 10.06 5.63
N LEU A 60 -27.38 8.88 5.07
CA LEU A 60 -27.27 8.64 3.63
C LEU A 60 -28.06 9.64 2.78
N ALA A 61 -29.25 10.06 3.24
CA ALA A 61 -30.10 11.00 2.50
C ALA A 61 -29.53 12.43 2.45
N ALA A 62 -28.61 12.78 3.35
CA ALA A 62 -27.95 14.08 3.37
C ALA A 62 -26.65 14.10 2.55
N ARG A 63 -26.11 12.94 2.17
CA ARG A 63 -24.85 12.83 1.40
C ARG A 63 -25.07 13.31 -0.03
N ARG A 64 -24.15 14.16 -0.52
CA ARG A 64 -24.28 14.79 -1.83
C ARG A 64 -23.45 14.05 -2.86
N GLN A 65 -24.12 13.33 -3.76
CA GLN A 65 -23.45 12.58 -4.81
C GLN A 65 -22.64 13.48 -5.73
N GLN A 66 -21.53 12.95 -6.23
CA GLN A 66 -20.62 13.67 -7.11
C GLN A 66 -20.24 12.82 -8.32
N TYR A 67 -20.06 13.47 -9.47
CA TYR A 67 -19.53 12.81 -10.65
C TYR A 67 -18.17 12.17 -10.33
N SER A 68 -18.00 10.88 -10.65
CA SER A 68 -16.71 10.22 -10.47
C SER A 68 -15.77 10.67 -11.56
N MET A 69 -14.59 11.15 -11.18
CA MET A 69 -13.60 11.51 -12.18
C MET A 69 -13.23 10.32 -13.05
N TRP A 70 -13.29 9.08 -12.58
CA TRP A 70 -12.88 7.91 -13.37
C TRP A 70 -13.91 7.48 -14.41
N SER A 71 -15.06 8.15 -14.47
CA SER A 71 -16.15 7.76 -15.34
C SER A 71 -15.97 8.18 -16.82
N PHE A 72 -14.92 8.92 -17.17
CA PHE A 72 -14.60 9.23 -18.59
C PHE A 72 -14.03 8.04 -19.38
N LYS A 73 -13.64 6.93 -18.71
CA LYS A 73 -12.89 5.82 -19.32
C LYS A 73 -13.67 4.50 -19.37
N MET A 74 -15.00 4.55 -19.35
CA MET A 74 -15.79 3.31 -19.38
C MET A 74 -15.76 2.67 -20.79
N PRO A 75 -15.56 1.33 -20.90
CA PRO A 75 -15.46 0.65 -22.20
C PRO A 75 -16.66 0.84 -23.13
N GLY A 76 -17.86 1.08 -22.58
CA GLY A 76 -19.10 1.28 -23.33
C GLY A 76 -19.51 2.74 -23.51
N GLY A 77 -18.67 3.71 -23.16
CA GLY A 77 -19.01 5.14 -23.18
C GLY A 77 -20.03 5.57 -22.11
N SER A 78 -20.41 4.66 -21.21
CA SER A 78 -21.23 4.97 -20.04
C SER A 78 -20.46 5.80 -19.02
N SER A 79 -21.17 6.36 -18.05
CA SER A 79 -20.57 7.09 -16.93
C SER A 79 -21.19 6.60 -15.62
N TYR A 80 -20.56 6.93 -14.49
CA TYR A 80 -21.03 6.60 -13.16
C TYR A 80 -20.69 7.72 -12.18
N SER A 81 -21.51 7.83 -11.14
CA SER A 81 -21.32 8.79 -10.06
C SER A 81 -20.89 8.08 -8.78
N GLN A 82 -20.33 8.85 -7.86
CA GLN A 82 -20.04 8.43 -6.50
C GLN A 82 -21.32 8.63 -5.68
N SER A 83 -21.92 7.53 -5.23
CA SER A 83 -23.12 7.61 -4.38
C SER A 83 -22.81 8.13 -2.97
N TYR A 84 -21.55 8.04 -2.56
CA TYR A 84 -21.06 8.25 -1.19
C TYR A 84 -21.78 7.41 -0.13
N GLN A 85 -22.32 6.24 -0.51
CA GLN A 85 -22.77 5.25 0.47
C GLN A 85 -21.62 4.72 1.32
N ILE A 86 -20.43 4.58 0.71
CA ILE A 86 -19.17 4.35 1.43
C ILE A 86 -18.42 5.68 1.40
N GLY A 87 -18.29 6.29 2.57
CA GLY A 87 -17.58 7.54 2.81
C GLY A 87 -16.46 7.38 3.83
N PHE A 88 -15.93 8.50 4.32
CA PHE A 88 -14.81 8.49 5.26
C PHE A 88 -15.12 7.72 6.55
N TYR A 89 -16.31 7.90 7.12
CA TYR A 89 -16.72 7.16 8.32
C TYR A 89 -16.68 5.64 8.11
N GLU A 90 -17.18 5.14 6.98
CA GLU A 90 -17.14 3.71 6.67
C GLU A 90 -15.70 3.20 6.45
N TYR A 91 -14.81 4.02 5.87
CA TYR A 91 -13.38 3.67 5.76
C TYR A 91 -12.70 3.59 7.13
N PHE A 92 -13.00 4.51 8.06
CA PHE A 92 -12.49 4.43 9.42
C PHE A 92 -13.00 3.18 10.16
N CYS A 93 -14.29 2.86 10.05
CA CYS A 93 -14.85 1.63 10.62
C CYS A 93 -14.17 0.38 10.02
N LEU A 94 -13.91 0.38 8.71
CA LEU A 94 -13.18 -0.70 8.06
C LEU A 94 -11.75 -0.83 8.61
N CYS A 95 -11.04 0.29 8.79
CA CYS A 95 -9.69 0.30 9.36
C CYS A 95 -9.68 -0.32 10.77
N GLU A 96 -10.64 0.06 11.62
CA GLU A 96 -10.79 -0.51 12.97
C GLU A 96 -11.04 -2.04 12.92
N ASP A 97 -11.96 -2.50 12.07
CA ASP A 97 -12.28 -3.93 11.91
C ASP A 97 -11.10 -4.75 11.38
N LEU A 98 -10.29 -4.14 10.49
CA LEU A 98 -9.08 -4.76 9.93
C LEU A 98 -7.87 -4.63 10.85
N LYS A 99 -7.96 -3.86 11.94
CA LYS A 99 -6.83 -3.44 12.78
C LYS A 99 -5.73 -2.74 11.98
N ALA A 100 -6.13 -2.00 10.95
CA ALA A 100 -5.27 -1.20 10.10
C ALA A 100 -5.34 0.27 10.55
N LYS A 101 -4.23 1.01 10.41
CA LYS A 101 -4.25 2.46 10.61
C LYS A 101 -4.89 3.17 9.40
N PRO A 102 -5.73 4.19 9.61
CA PRO A 102 -6.31 4.97 8.52
C PRO A 102 -5.28 5.95 7.95
N LEU A 103 -5.18 6.04 6.62
CA LEU A 103 -4.45 7.10 5.91
C LEU A 103 -5.43 7.86 4.98
N PRO A 104 -6.28 8.75 5.53
CA PRO A 104 -7.12 9.62 4.72
C PRO A 104 -6.22 10.59 3.92
N THR A 105 -6.48 10.75 2.64
CA THR A 105 -5.77 11.66 1.73
C THR A 105 -6.74 12.70 1.21
N LEU A 106 -6.43 13.98 1.40
CA LEU A 106 -7.32 15.09 1.08
C LEU A 106 -6.75 15.96 -0.03
N PHE A 107 -7.61 16.80 -0.58
CA PHE A 107 -7.26 17.74 -1.63
C PHE A 107 -6.23 18.75 -1.14
N ALA A 108 -5.23 19.08 -1.96
CA ALA A 108 -4.17 20.04 -1.61
C ALA A 108 -4.31 21.39 -2.34
N GLY A 109 -5.46 21.71 -2.93
CA GLY A 109 -5.63 22.95 -3.69
C GLY A 109 -5.09 22.90 -5.12
N ILE A 110 -4.85 21.70 -5.66
CA ILE A 110 -4.35 21.46 -7.01
C ILE A 110 -5.13 20.29 -7.63
N ALA A 111 -5.78 20.53 -8.77
CA ALA A 111 -6.49 19.49 -9.52
C ALA A 111 -5.51 18.53 -10.23
N CYS A 112 -6.01 17.38 -10.68
CA CYS A 112 -5.21 16.26 -11.16
C CYS A 112 -4.12 16.65 -12.16
N GLN A 113 -2.86 16.37 -11.81
CA GLN A 113 -1.67 16.67 -12.63
C GLN A 113 -1.26 15.53 -13.58
N SER A 114 -2.09 14.49 -13.72
CA SER A 114 -1.85 13.35 -14.62
C SER A 114 -1.75 13.79 -16.09
N PRO A 115 -0.98 13.10 -16.97
CA PRO A 115 -0.72 13.55 -18.33
C PRO A 115 -2.01 13.74 -19.14
N GLY A 116 -2.07 14.83 -19.90
CA GLY A 116 -3.24 15.20 -20.69
C GLY A 116 -4.32 15.98 -19.92
N ARG A 117 -4.09 16.32 -18.65
CA ARG A 117 -4.92 17.26 -17.88
C ARG A 117 -4.34 18.69 -17.94
N ASP A 118 -5.23 19.66 -17.74
CA ASP A 118 -4.87 21.07 -17.47
C ASP A 118 -5.13 21.34 -15.98
N PRO A 119 -4.14 21.08 -15.10
CA PRO A 119 -4.35 21.18 -13.67
C PRO A 119 -4.63 22.63 -13.29
N ARG A 120 -5.77 22.85 -12.62
CA ARG A 120 -6.11 24.14 -12.03
C ARG A 120 -5.58 24.21 -10.62
N HIS A 121 -4.95 25.34 -10.30
CA HIS A 121 -4.38 25.62 -8.99
C HIS A 121 -5.24 26.67 -8.29
N MET A 122 -5.65 26.40 -7.06
CA MET A 122 -6.26 27.43 -6.20
C MET A 122 -5.20 28.43 -5.77
N ASP A 123 -5.57 29.71 -5.66
CA ASP A 123 -4.70 30.72 -5.05
C ASP A 123 -4.53 30.40 -3.56
N ILE A 124 -3.28 30.13 -3.18
CA ILE A 124 -2.88 29.77 -1.82
C ILE A 124 -3.25 30.85 -0.78
N ASN A 125 -3.30 32.13 -1.20
CA ASN A 125 -3.64 33.24 -0.31
C ASN A 125 -5.15 33.53 -0.23
N SER A 126 -5.96 32.82 -1.01
CA SER A 126 -7.40 33.05 -1.06
C SER A 126 -8.12 32.59 0.22
N ALA A 127 -9.24 33.23 0.55
CA ALA A 127 -10.13 32.76 1.61
C ALA A 127 -10.67 31.35 1.31
N THR A 128 -10.86 31.01 0.03
CA THR A 128 -11.31 29.69 -0.40
C THR A 128 -10.31 28.60 -0.03
N PHE A 129 -9.01 28.81 -0.25
CA PHE A 129 -7.98 27.84 0.15
C PHE A 129 -7.97 27.63 1.67
N ARG A 130 -7.99 28.71 2.46
CA ARG A 130 -8.06 28.60 3.92
C ARG A 130 -9.32 27.88 4.42
N ASN A 131 -10.48 28.29 3.92
CA ASN A 131 -11.77 27.82 4.45
C ASN A 131 -12.19 26.44 3.94
N ASN A 132 -11.71 26.01 2.77
CA ASN A 132 -12.14 24.75 2.16
C ASN A 132 -11.02 23.71 2.05
N VAL A 133 -9.75 24.12 2.05
CA VAL A 133 -8.62 23.18 2.01
C VAL A 133 -8.11 22.97 3.42
N ILE A 134 -7.48 23.98 4.03
CA ILE A 134 -6.89 23.85 5.37
C ILE A 134 -7.93 23.41 6.41
N GLN A 135 -9.09 24.07 6.44
CA GLN A 135 -10.13 23.73 7.41
C GLN A 135 -10.69 22.31 7.22
N ASP A 136 -10.66 21.74 6.01
CA ASP A 136 -11.11 20.36 5.78
C ASP A 136 -10.18 19.33 6.43
N TYR A 137 -8.87 19.59 6.50
CA TYR A 137 -7.92 18.76 7.26
C TYR A 137 -8.19 18.84 8.76
N LEU A 138 -8.29 20.06 9.30
CA LEU A 138 -8.53 20.28 10.73
C LEU A 138 -9.86 19.66 11.18
N ASP A 139 -10.91 19.86 10.39
CA ASP A 139 -12.24 19.32 10.66
C ASP A 139 -12.27 17.79 10.57
N LEU A 140 -11.47 17.18 9.70
CA LEU A 140 -11.37 15.73 9.64
C LEU A 140 -10.67 15.16 10.87
N ILE A 141 -9.59 15.81 11.32
CA ILE A 141 -8.89 15.38 12.54
C ILE A 141 -9.82 15.52 13.75
N GLU A 142 -10.59 16.61 13.84
CA GLU A 142 -11.65 16.78 14.84
C GLU A 142 -12.73 15.71 14.73
N PHE A 143 -13.21 15.39 13.52
CA PHE A 143 -14.14 14.29 13.29
C PHE A 143 -13.58 12.96 13.78
N ALA A 144 -12.30 12.67 13.51
CA ALA A 144 -11.69 11.39 13.80
C ALA A 144 -11.30 11.24 15.28
N ASN A 145 -10.79 12.30 15.92
CA ASN A 145 -10.12 12.23 17.22
C ASN A 145 -10.77 13.09 18.31
N GLY A 146 -11.59 14.08 17.95
CA GLY A 146 -12.14 15.05 18.90
C GLY A 146 -13.13 14.42 19.89
N ASP A 147 -13.39 15.17 20.97
CA ASP A 147 -14.42 14.85 21.97
C ASP A 147 -15.81 15.30 21.45
N PRO A 148 -16.81 14.39 21.34
CA PRO A 148 -18.16 14.73 20.90
C PRO A 148 -18.87 15.81 21.71
N GLU A 149 -18.45 16.09 22.94
CA GLU A 149 -19.09 17.11 23.80
C GLU A 149 -18.56 18.53 23.52
N SER A 150 -17.37 18.67 22.94
CA SER A 150 -16.76 19.97 22.62
C SER A 150 -16.55 20.22 21.13
N SER A 151 -16.57 19.19 20.30
CA SER A 151 -16.32 19.27 18.85
C SER A 151 -17.56 18.90 18.06
N SER A 152 -18.04 19.83 17.22
CA SER A 152 -19.20 19.59 16.35
C SER A 152 -18.96 18.45 15.36
N TRP A 153 -17.72 18.23 14.93
CA TRP A 153 -17.38 17.16 14.02
C TRP A 153 -17.30 15.80 14.72
N ALA A 154 -16.76 15.74 15.93
CA ALA A 154 -16.84 14.53 16.74
C ALA A 154 -18.28 14.18 17.14
N ALA A 155 -19.16 15.19 17.33
CA ALA A 155 -20.59 14.96 17.52
C ALA A 155 -21.23 14.28 16.30
N VAL A 156 -20.83 14.64 15.07
CA VAL A 156 -21.26 13.91 13.85
C VAL A 156 -20.81 12.45 13.91
N ARG A 157 -19.55 12.17 14.29
CA ARG A 157 -19.03 10.79 14.46
C ARG A 157 -19.88 9.98 15.45
N ARG A 158 -20.16 10.54 16.63
CA ARG A 158 -21.04 9.96 17.65
C ARG A 158 -22.42 9.66 17.09
N ASP A 159 -23.05 10.63 16.43
CA ASP A 159 -24.42 10.50 15.93
C ASP A 159 -24.52 9.46 14.80
N MET A 160 -23.40 9.20 14.10
CA MET A 160 -23.29 8.10 13.14
C MET A 160 -23.20 6.71 13.79
N GLY A 161 -22.99 6.65 15.12
CA GLY A 161 -22.95 5.42 15.90
C GLY A 161 -21.60 5.09 16.52
N HIS A 162 -20.62 6.01 16.46
CA HIS A 162 -19.26 5.77 16.95
C HIS A 162 -18.78 6.95 17.83
N PRO A 163 -19.04 6.95 19.14
CA PRO A 163 -18.61 8.03 20.04
C PRO A 163 -17.08 8.08 20.25
N GLU A 164 -16.41 6.93 20.21
CA GLU A 164 -14.98 6.83 20.51
C GLU A 164 -14.11 7.40 19.39
N PRO A 165 -12.91 7.93 19.69
CA PRO A 165 -12.00 8.39 18.66
C PRO A 165 -11.45 7.22 17.82
N PHE A 166 -11.20 7.46 16.54
CA PHE A 166 -10.57 6.49 15.63
C PHE A 166 -9.04 6.40 15.79
N GLY A 167 -8.41 7.35 16.49
CA GLY A 167 -6.96 7.37 16.72
C GLY A 167 -6.16 7.67 15.45
N LEU A 168 -6.62 8.63 14.64
CA LEU A 168 -5.93 9.09 13.44
C LEU A 168 -4.59 9.73 13.81
N ASP A 169 -3.49 9.21 13.26
CA ASP A 169 -2.11 9.65 13.53
C ASP A 169 -1.32 9.99 12.26
N MET A 170 -1.92 9.81 11.08
CA MET A 170 -1.33 10.19 9.79
C MET A 170 -2.37 10.68 8.79
N ILE A 171 -1.99 11.64 7.93
CA ILE A 171 -2.88 12.22 6.91
C ILE A 171 -2.11 12.55 5.63
N GLY A 172 -2.69 12.21 4.48
CA GLY A 172 -2.14 12.49 3.15
C GLY A 172 -2.50 13.89 2.67
N VAL A 173 -1.50 14.68 2.29
CA VAL A 173 -1.67 16.05 1.80
C VAL A 173 -1.56 16.07 0.27
N GLY A 174 -2.71 15.96 -0.40
CA GLY A 174 -2.78 15.86 -1.87
C GLY A 174 -2.47 14.47 -2.41
N ASN A 175 -2.57 14.31 -3.73
CA ASN A 175 -2.27 13.07 -4.44
C ASN A 175 -1.47 13.39 -5.69
N GLU A 176 -0.34 12.70 -5.93
CA GLU A 176 0.50 12.89 -7.13
C GLU A 176 0.85 14.36 -7.46
N ASN A 177 0.66 15.27 -6.50
CA ASN A 177 0.94 16.67 -6.67
C ASN A 177 2.44 16.92 -6.55
N PHE A 178 2.96 17.84 -7.36
CA PHE A 178 4.38 18.17 -7.40
C PHE A 178 4.62 19.60 -7.88
N GLY A 179 5.84 20.08 -7.70
CA GLY A 179 6.26 21.43 -8.12
C GLY A 179 6.29 22.44 -6.97
N ALA A 180 6.71 23.67 -7.29
CA ALA A 180 6.92 24.71 -6.27
C ALA A 180 5.64 25.13 -5.57
N ASP A 181 4.54 25.24 -6.32
CA ASP A 181 3.23 25.60 -5.77
C ASP A 181 2.68 24.51 -4.84
N TYR A 182 2.88 23.22 -5.17
CA TYR A 182 2.51 22.13 -4.27
C TYR A 182 3.27 22.18 -2.96
N VAL A 183 4.60 22.35 -3.00
CA VAL A 183 5.42 22.42 -1.78
C VAL A 183 4.98 23.57 -0.88
N ALA A 184 4.71 24.75 -1.44
CA ALA A 184 4.20 25.89 -0.66
C ALA A 184 2.84 25.60 -0.01
N LYS A 185 1.95 24.90 -0.72
CA LYS A 185 0.64 24.48 -0.19
C LYS A 185 0.76 23.39 0.86
N PHE A 186 1.68 22.45 0.68
CA PHE A 186 2.01 21.44 1.68
C PHE A 186 2.39 22.13 2.98
N ASP A 187 3.35 23.07 2.94
CA ASP A 187 3.80 23.80 4.14
C ASP A 187 2.65 24.51 4.85
N MET A 188 1.83 25.26 4.12
CA MET A 188 0.69 25.96 4.75
C MET A 188 -0.35 25.01 5.36
N ILE A 189 -0.52 23.81 4.80
CA ILE A 189 -1.45 22.80 5.33
C ILE A 189 -0.82 22.11 6.55
N SER A 190 0.42 21.64 6.44
CA SER A 190 1.10 20.92 7.53
C SER A 190 1.36 21.82 8.73
N GLU A 191 1.78 23.08 8.54
CA GLU A 191 1.95 24.05 9.63
C GLU A 191 0.64 24.28 10.39
N ALA A 192 -0.48 24.45 9.67
CA ALA A 192 -1.79 24.63 10.30
C ALA A 192 -2.25 23.39 11.07
N ILE A 193 -1.92 22.18 10.59
CA ILE A 193 -2.17 20.93 11.30
C ILE A 193 -1.30 20.86 12.56
N HIS A 194 0.01 21.08 12.43
CA HIS A 194 0.98 20.94 13.52
C HIS A 194 0.81 21.99 14.62
N GLU A 195 0.24 23.16 14.33
CA GLU A 195 -0.15 24.14 15.35
C GLU A 195 -1.15 23.57 16.38
N ARG A 196 -1.97 22.59 15.97
CA ARG A 196 -3.00 21.96 16.83
C ARG A 196 -2.70 20.51 17.18
N TYR A 197 -2.01 19.80 16.28
CA TYR A 197 -1.75 18.37 16.33
C TYR A 197 -0.27 18.11 15.99
N PRO A 198 0.66 18.44 16.90
CA PRO A 198 2.10 18.42 16.62
C PRO A 198 2.63 17.03 16.24
N ASP A 199 1.96 15.95 16.68
CA ASP A 199 2.38 14.57 16.44
C ASP A 199 1.77 13.96 15.16
N MET A 200 0.90 14.71 14.45
CA MET A 200 0.21 14.22 13.24
C MET A 200 1.18 14.07 12.06
N LEU A 201 1.36 12.84 11.59
CA LEU A 201 2.22 12.55 10.44
C LEU A 201 1.61 13.01 9.12
N CYS A 202 2.14 14.11 8.57
CA CYS A 202 1.76 14.58 7.24
C CYS A 202 2.54 13.82 6.15
N VAL A 203 1.83 13.13 5.25
CA VAL A 203 2.40 12.43 4.11
C VAL A 203 2.42 13.35 2.89
N MET A 204 3.61 13.60 2.35
CA MET A 204 3.83 14.50 1.21
C MET A 204 3.99 13.74 -0.11
N SER A 205 3.35 14.19 -1.17
CA SER A 205 3.49 13.64 -2.52
C SER A 205 4.85 13.98 -3.18
N ALA A 206 5.45 12.99 -3.83
CA ALA A 206 6.59 13.17 -4.73
C ALA A 206 6.19 13.39 -6.20
N GLY A 207 4.90 13.32 -6.52
CA GLY A 207 4.38 13.35 -7.88
C GLY A 207 4.22 11.96 -8.49
N LEU A 208 3.65 11.92 -9.71
CA LEU A 208 3.35 10.67 -10.42
C LEU A 208 4.54 9.97 -11.08
N PHE A 209 5.67 10.66 -11.27
CA PHE A 209 6.76 10.15 -12.11
C PHE A 209 7.86 9.52 -11.26
N PRO A 210 8.23 8.25 -11.50
CA PRO A 210 9.08 7.47 -10.60
C PRO A 210 10.59 7.75 -10.75
N PHE A 211 10.96 8.94 -11.23
CA PHE A 211 12.32 9.31 -11.60
C PHE A 211 12.83 10.49 -10.74
N GLN A 212 14.09 10.41 -10.32
CA GLN A 212 14.70 11.40 -9.43
C GLN A 212 14.51 12.86 -9.87
N PRO A 213 14.70 13.25 -11.14
CA PRO A 213 14.53 14.65 -11.54
C PRO A 213 13.14 15.22 -11.26
N ALA A 214 12.09 14.40 -11.41
CA ALA A 214 10.71 14.83 -11.17
C ALA A 214 10.43 15.00 -9.67
N MET A 215 10.92 14.07 -8.85
CA MET A 215 10.69 14.04 -7.41
C MET A 215 11.66 14.92 -6.61
N LYS A 216 12.75 15.39 -7.23
CA LYS A 216 13.88 16.06 -6.56
C LYS A 216 13.42 17.17 -5.62
N ARG A 217 12.47 18.01 -6.06
CA ARG A 217 11.96 19.13 -5.26
C ARG A 217 11.30 18.66 -3.97
N SER A 218 10.38 17.69 -4.05
CA SER A 218 9.70 17.16 -2.86
C SER A 218 10.71 16.49 -1.93
N TRP A 219 11.65 15.71 -2.46
CA TRP A 219 12.68 15.07 -1.64
C TRP A 219 13.65 16.03 -0.97
N ASP A 220 14.13 17.04 -1.68
CA ASP A 220 15.00 18.07 -1.10
C ASP A 220 14.27 18.80 0.04
N HIS A 221 12.99 19.11 -0.16
CA HIS A 221 12.14 19.75 0.84
C HIS A 221 11.92 18.87 2.08
N ALA A 222 11.51 17.61 1.88
CA ALA A 222 11.32 16.66 2.97
C ALA A 222 12.58 16.48 3.82
N ARG A 223 13.74 16.39 3.18
CA ARG A 223 15.02 16.25 3.88
C ARG A 223 15.41 17.51 4.64
N ALA A 224 15.07 18.69 4.12
CA ALA A 224 15.26 19.95 4.84
C ALA A 224 14.37 20.02 6.08
N LEU A 225 13.09 19.64 5.96
CA LEU A 225 12.16 19.57 7.09
C LEU A 225 12.59 18.55 8.14
N ALA A 226 13.02 17.36 7.72
CA ALA A 226 13.49 16.32 8.65
C ALA A 226 14.80 16.69 9.38
N ALA A 227 15.57 17.64 8.84
CA ALA A 227 16.79 18.14 9.46
C ALA A 227 16.53 19.25 10.49
N THR A 228 15.30 19.73 10.63
CA THR A 228 14.88 20.73 11.63
C THR A 228 13.89 20.13 12.62
N ASP A 229 13.60 20.86 13.71
CA ASP A 229 12.49 20.54 14.64
C ASP A 229 11.11 20.92 14.05
N SER A 230 11.01 21.07 12.72
CA SER A 230 9.78 21.48 12.03
C SER A 230 8.98 20.29 11.50
N GLY A 231 9.54 19.08 11.57
CA GLY A 231 8.80 17.85 11.33
C GLY A 231 8.13 17.34 12.61
N THR A 232 7.41 16.22 12.48
CA THR A 232 6.69 15.62 13.61
C THR A 232 7.64 14.97 14.61
N HIS A 233 7.37 15.15 15.90
CA HIS A 233 8.03 14.40 16.96
C HIS A 233 7.18 13.15 17.31
N ASP A 234 7.82 12.00 17.51
CA ASP A 234 7.16 10.73 17.90
C ASP A 234 5.97 10.30 17.02
N SER A 235 6.11 10.48 15.69
CA SER A 235 5.07 10.19 14.71
C SER A 235 4.72 8.70 14.59
N ALA A 236 3.65 8.40 13.85
CA ALA A 236 3.16 7.05 13.59
C ALA A 236 4.21 6.06 13.05
N THR A 237 5.28 6.56 12.41
CA THR A 237 6.41 5.76 11.87
C THR A 237 7.75 6.07 12.54
N GLY A 238 7.80 7.09 13.41
CA GLY A 238 9.02 7.63 13.99
C GLY A 238 9.84 8.51 13.05
N ASP A 239 9.30 8.85 11.86
CA ASP A 239 9.91 9.78 10.92
C ASP A 239 9.28 11.17 11.05
N ALA A 240 10.07 12.21 10.79
CA ALA A 240 9.64 13.59 10.85
C ALA A 240 8.65 13.94 9.71
N ILE A 241 8.77 13.22 8.59
CA ILE A 241 7.93 13.33 7.41
C ILE A 241 8.02 12.04 6.58
N ILE A 242 6.94 11.69 5.91
CA ILE A 242 6.91 10.60 4.93
C ILE A 242 6.65 11.18 3.53
N VAL A 243 7.41 10.69 2.55
CA VAL A 243 7.26 11.06 1.13
C VAL A 243 6.63 9.91 0.36
N ASP A 244 5.50 10.18 -0.28
CA ASP A 244 4.71 9.27 -1.11
C ASP A 244 5.25 9.23 -2.56
N GLU A 245 5.88 8.11 -2.92
CA GLU A 245 6.33 7.79 -4.27
C GLU A 245 5.39 6.81 -4.97
N HIS A 246 5.06 7.10 -6.22
CA HIS A 246 4.22 6.24 -7.05
C HIS A 246 5.01 5.61 -8.20
N SER A 247 4.63 4.42 -8.65
CA SER A 247 5.25 3.73 -9.78
C SER A 247 4.33 2.74 -10.50
N TYR A 248 4.03 3.06 -11.75
CA TYR A 248 3.28 2.19 -12.66
C TYR A 248 4.13 1.85 -13.88
N HIS A 249 4.92 0.78 -13.80
CA HIS A 249 5.94 0.47 -14.81
C HIS A 249 5.95 -1.01 -15.21
N SER A 250 6.79 -1.39 -16.17
CA SER A 250 6.97 -2.78 -16.58
C SER A 250 7.56 -3.66 -15.47
N PRO A 251 7.31 -4.98 -15.48
CA PRO A 251 7.92 -5.91 -14.52
C PRO A 251 9.45 -5.83 -14.46
N GLU A 252 10.13 -5.65 -15.60
CA GLU A 252 11.59 -5.54 -15.67
C GLU A 252 12.12 -4.31 -14.93
N TRP A 253 11.35 -3.22 -14.93
CA TRP A 253 11.73 -2.03 -14.20
C TRP A 253 11.65 -2.27 -12.70
N PHE A 254 10.58 -2.91 -12.20
CA PHE A 254 10.49 -3.27 -10.78
C PHE A 254 11.66 -4.14 -10.34
N VAL A 255 12.03 -5.14 -11.15
CA VAL A 255 13.23 -5.95 -10.94
C VAL A 255 14.50 -5.07 -10.85
N SER A 256 14.64 -4.09 -11.76
CA SER A 256 15.78 -3.14 -11.72
C SER A 256 15.78 -2.21 -10.50
N GLN A 257 14.63 -2.00 -9.86
CA GLN A 257 14.46 -1.13 -8.71
C GLN A 257 14.64 -1.86 -7.36
N ALA A 258 14.99 -3.14 -7.36
CA ALA A 258 15.19 -3.91 -6.13
C ALA A 258 16.29 -3.35 -5.19
N SER A 259 17.18 -2.48 -5.69
CA SER A 259 18.19 -1.75 -4.89
C SER A 259 17.95 -0.24 -4.84
N ARG A 260 16.77 0.24 -5.25
CA ARG A 260 16.43 1.68 -5.36
C ARG A 260 16.73 2.45 -4.07
N PHE A 261 16.37 1.88 -2.93
CA PHE A 261 16.43 2.55 -1.63
C PHE A 261 17.73 2.31 -0.87
N ASP A 262 18.63 1.46 -1.38
CA ASP A 262 19.90 1.11 -0.73
C ASP A 262 20.73 2.37 -0.42
N ALA A 263 20.71 3.35 -1.32
CA ALA A 263 21.46 4.60 -1.20
C ALA A 263 20.64 5.79 -0.66
N TYR A 264 19.39 5.59 -0.23
CA TYR A 264 18.59 6.70 0.31
C TYR A 264 19.17 7.19 1.65
N PRO A 265 19.20 8.51 1.93
CA PRO A 265 19.70 9.02 3.20
C PRO A 265 18.80 8.63 4.38
N ARG A 266 19.39 8.16 5.47
CA ARG A 266 18.69 7.84 6.74
C ARG A 266 18.67 9.10 7.62
N CYS A 267 17.79 10.03 7.27
CA CYS A 267 17.82 11.40 7.79
C CYS A 267 16.51 11.86 8.45
N GLY A 268 15.62 10.92 8.81
CA GLY A 268 14.32 11.22 9.41
C GLY A 268 13.21 11.54 8.40
N ALA A 269 13.51 11.57 7.10
CA ALA A 269 12.51 11.54 6.04
C ALA A 269 12.36 10.09 5.54
N GLY A 270 11.18 9.50 5.73
CA GLY A 270 10.87 8.15 5.29
C GLY A 270 10.16 8.10 3.93
N VAL A 271 10.11 6.91 3.35
CA VAL A 271 9.42 6.60 2.10
C VAL A 271 8.11 5.88 2.41
N TYR A 272 7.06 6.37 1.79
CA TYR A 272 5.85 5.61 1.50
C TYR A 272 5.83 5.33 0.00
N PHE A 273 5.86 4.06 -0.40
CA PHE A 273 5.67 3.71 -1.80
C PHE A 273 4.19 3.45 -2.06
N GLY A 274 3.42 4.53 -2.18
CA GLY A 274 1.99 4.52 -1.93
C GLY A 274 1.09 4.10 -3.06
N GLU A 275 1.60 4.10 -4.29
CA GLU A 275 0.92 3.46 -5.39
C GLU A 275 1.93 2.71 -6.25
N TYR A 276 1.79 1.39 -6.33
CA TYR A 276 2.56 0.63 -7.31
C TYR A 276 1.80 -0.53 -7.91
N SER A 277 2.12 -0.80 -9.18
CA SER A 277 1.89 -2.08 -9.82
C SER A 277 2.72 -2.21 -11.10
N ALA A 278 3.12 -3.44 -11.42
CA ALA A 278 3.87 -3.79 -12.62
C ALA A 278 2.98 -3.86 -13.87
N ASN A 279 2.22 -2.79 -14.11
CA ASN A 279 1.20 -2.70 -15.16
C ASN A 279 1.73 -2.17 -16.51
N GLY A 280 2.94 -1.60 -16.55
CA GLY A 280 3.57 -1.11 -17.77
C GLY A 280 3.11 0.26 -18.28
N TYR A 281 2.32 1.03 -17.51
CA TYR A 281 1.77 2.32 -17.93
C TYR A 281 2.86 3.32 -18.36
N PHE A 282 3.84 3.61 -17.51
CA PHE A 282 4.96 4.51 -17.84
C PHE A 282 6.02 3.84 -18.73
N ALA A 283 5.91 2.54 -18.98
CA ALA A 283 6.71 1.85 -19.98
C ALA A 283 6.08 1.91 -21.39
N GLY A 284 4.95 2.60 -21.56
CA GLY A 284 4.22 2.67 -22.83
C GLY A 284 3.62 1.33 -23.27
N GLN A 285 3.43 0.39 -22.34
CA GLN A 285 2.87 -0.92 -22.66
C GLN A 285 1.34 -0.87 -22.72
N PRO A 286 0.71 -1.59 -23.67
CA PRO A 286 -0.74 -1.66 -23.76
C PRO A 286 -1.37 -2.21 -22.47
N GLN A 287 -2.32 -1.46 -21.91
CA GLN A 287 -3.09 -1.86 -20.73
C GLN A 287 -4.21 -2.84 -21.14
N THR A 288 -3.89 -4.13 -21.23
CA THR A 288 -4.81 -5.18 -21.69
C THR A 288 -5.05 -6.25 -20.63
N GLU A 289 -6.22 -6.89 -20.68
CA GLU A 289 -6.56 -8.02 -19.81
C GLU A 289 -5.59 -9.21 -19.95
N GLN A 290 -5.01 -9.41 -21.14
CA GLN A 290 -4.05 -10.48 -21.39
C GLN A 290 -2.70 -10.21 -20.70
N GLY A 291 -2.24 -8.96 -20.70
CA GLY A 291 -0.96 -8.55 -20.11
C GLY A 291 -1.02 -8.30 -18.60
N ALA A 292 -2.19 -8.00 -18.06
CA ALA A 292 -2.39 -7.68 -16.65
C ALA A 292 -2.44 -8.92 -15.75
N ASN A 293 -2.10 -8.73 -14.48
CA ASN A 293 -2.18 -9.69 -13.38
C ASN A 293 -1.51 -11.03 -13.71
N THR A 294 -0.35 -10.98 -14.38
CA THR A 294 0.44 -12.15 -14.77
C THR A 294 1.51 -12.47 -13.75
N TRP A 295 1.96 -13.73 -13.71
CA TRP A 295 3.04 -14.15 -12.83
C TRP A 295 4.31 -13.33 -13.06
N LYS A 296 4.59 -12.92 -14.30
CA LYS A 296 5.67 -11.98 -14.61
C LYS A 296 5.56 -10.67 -13.84
N SER A 297 4.37 -10.06 -13.80
CA SER A 297 4.12 -8.84 -13.04
C SER A 297 4.31 -9.04 -11.54
N ALA A 298 3.74 -10.12 -10.99
CA ALA A 298 3.88 -10.49 -9.58
C ALA A 298 5.34 -10.76 -9.19
N LEU A 299 6.12 -11.38 -10.08
CA LEU A 299 7.53 -11.69 -9.85
C LEU A 299 8.42 -10.45 -9.84
N GLY A 300 8.12 -9.46 -10.70
CA GLY A 300 8.81 -8.18 -10.70
C GLY A 300 8.55 -7.39 -9.42
N GLU A 301 7.29 -7.35 -8.99
CA GLU A 301 6.88 -6.74 -7.73
C GLU A 301 7.52 -7.46 -6.53
N ALA A 302 7.55 -8.80 -6.51
CA ALA A 302 8.22 -9.58 -5.47
C ALA A 302 9.71 -9.21 -5.34
N ALA A 303 10.43 -9.10 -6.46
CA ALA A 303 11.84 -8.70 -6.45
C ALA A 303 12.00 -7.29 -5.87
N PHE A 304 11.15 -6.34 -6.26
CA PHE A 304 11.14 -4.99 -5.72
C PHE A 304 10.87 -4.95 -4.21
N LEU A 305 9.88 -5.72 -3.73
CA LEU A 305 9.51 -5.78 -2.32
C LEU A 305 10.64 -6.29 -1.42
N THR A 306 11.53 -7.17 -1.92
CA THR A 306 12.74 -7.53 -1.16
C THR A 306 13.64 -6.31 -0.88
N GLY A 307 13.68 -5.36 -1.82
CA GLY A 307 14.36 -4.08 -1.67
C GLY A 307 13.69 -3.19 -0.63
N CYS A 308 12.37 -3.14 -0.62
CA CYS A 308 11.59 -2.42 0.39
C CYS A 308 11.87 -2.98 1.79
N GLU A 309 11.76 -4.30 1.98
CA GLU A 309 12.01 -4.93 3.29
C GLU A 309 13.44 -4.70 3.78
N ARG A 310 14.44 -4.88 2.90
CA ARG A 310 15.85 -4.66 3.25
C ARG A 310 16.14 -3.21 3.67
N ASN A 311 15.35 -2.26 3.17
CA ASN A 311 15.48 -0.83 3.48
C ASN A 311 14.30 -0.33 4.30
N SER A 312 13.68 -1.17 5.11
CA SER A 312 12.52 -0.82 5.95
C SER A 312 12.82 0.22 7.04
N ASP A 313 14.10 0.53 7.25
CA ASP A 313 14.57 1.67 8.03
C ASP A 313 14.25 3.03 7.37
N VAL A 314 14.06 3.05 6.05
CA VAL A 314 13.63 4.23 5.28
C VAL A 314 12.25 3.99 4.64
N VAL A 315 12.00 2.81 4.06
CA VAL A 315 10.72 2.45 3.45
C VAL A 315 9.76 1.97 4.54
N ARG A 316 8.94 2.87 5.05
CA ARG A 316 8.04 2.61 6.17
C ARG A 316 6.72 1.99 5.76
N MET A 317 6.26 2.32 4.55
CA MET A 317 4.93 1.93 4.07
C MET A 317 4.99 1.61 2.58
N THR A 318 4.19 0.64 2.15
CA THR A 318 3.97 0.32 0.74
C THR A 318 2.51 -0.03 0.52
N SER A 319 1.91 0.39 -0.59
CA SER A 319 0.56 -0.08 -0.94
C SER A 319 0.39 -0.30 -2.43
N TYR A 320 -0.10 -1.49 -2.77
CA TYR A 320 -0.46 -1.87 -4.13
C TYR A 320 -1.62 -1.02 -4.64
N ALA A 321 -1.56 -0.60 -5.90
CA ALA A 321 -2.64 0.11 -6.55
C ALA A 321 -2.88 -0.34 -8.01
N PRO A 322 -4.14 -0.44 -8.46
CA PRO A 322 -5.37 -0.35 -7.68
C PRO A 322 -5.70 -1.64 -6.91
N LEU A 323 -6.41 -1.51 -5.78
CA LEU A 323 -6.77 -2.66 -4.93
C LEU A 323 -7.90 -3.51 -5.52
N LEU A 324 -8.99 -2.87 -5.97
CA LEU A 324 -10.27 -3.53 -6.30
C LEU A 324 -10.73 -3.22 -7.72
N ALA A 325 -11.22 -4.24 -8.42
CA ALA A 325 -11.91 -4.06 -9.69
C ALA A 325 -13.09 -5.00 -9.91
N HIS A 326 -14.26 -4.42 -10.24
CA HIS A 326 -15.35 -5.18 -10.84
C HIS A 326 -15.03 -5.49 -12.30
N ILE A 327 -15.05 -6.76 -12.70
CA ILE A 327 -14.51 -7.20 -14.00
C ILE A 327 -15.16 -6.59 -15.24
N LEU A 328 -16.42 -6.16 -15.15
CA LEU A 328 -17.13 -5.49 -16.26
C LEU A 328 -16.91 -3.97 -16.34
N ALA A 329 -16.27 -3.38 -15.34
CA ALA A 329 -16.20 -1.92 -15.16
C ALA A 329 -14.77 -1.45 -14.84
N LYS A 330 -13.77 -2.19 -15.32
CA LYS A 330 -12.35 -1.88 -15.11
C LYS A 330 -11.96 -0.57 -15.80
N GLY A 331 -11.46 0.40 -15.03
CA GLY A 331 -10.74 1.57 -15.56
C GLY A 331 -9.26 1.28 -15.85
N TRP A 332 -8.72 0.27 -15.17
CA TRP A 332 -7.35 -0.24 -15.27
C TRP A 332 -7.40 -1.76 -15.34
N ALA A 333 -6.57 -2.38 -16.19
CA ALA A 333 -6.57 -3.83 -16.38
C ALA A 333 -5.91 -4.58 -15.20
N GLN A 334 -4.81 -4.04 -14.68
CA GLN A 334 -4.10 -4.54 -13.50
C GLN A 334 -4.81 -4.09 -12.22
N ASN A 335 -5.14 -5.02 -11.33
CA ASN A 335 -5.77 -4.76 -10.03
C ASN A 335 -5.48 -5.94 -9.10
N LEU A 336 -5.26 -5.67 -7.81
CA LEU A 336 -4.87 -6.73 -6.87
C LEU A 336 -5.96 -7.79 -6.68
N ILE A 337 -7.21 -7.35 -6.56
CA ILE A 337 -8.38 -8.19 -6.33
C ILE A 337 -9.43 -7.85 -7.39
N GLU A 338 -9.83 -8.84 -8.17
CA GLU A 338 -10.90 -8.72 -9.14
C GLU A 338 -12.17 -9.41 -8.63
N PHE A 339 -13.34 -8.96 -9.04
CA PHE A 339 -14.59 -9.60 -8.61
C PHE A 339 -15.71 -9.47 -9.62
N ASN A 340 -16.63 -10.43 -9.55
CA ASN A 340 -17.94 -10.37 -10.21
C ASN A 340 -19.03 -10.20 -9.13
N PRO A 341 -20.33 -10.15 -9.48
CA PRO A 341 -21.39 -9.95 -8.49
C PRO A 341 -21.46 -11.00 -7.35
N ALA A 342 -20.92 -12.20 -7.54
CA ALA A 342 -21.06 -13.33 -6.61
C ALA A 342 -19.75 -13.88 -6.04
N HIS A 343 -18.62 -13.62 -6.69
CA HIS A 343 -17.33 -14.23 -6.35
C HIS A 343 -16.18 -13.22 -6.44
N VAL A 344 -15.15 -13.47 -5.64
CA VAL A 344 -13.89 -12.72 -5.58
C VAL A 344 -12.77 -13.55 -6.19
N ASN A 345 -11.85 -12.89 -6.89
CA ASN A 345 -10.65 -13.43 -7.48
C ASN A 345 -9.41 -12.69 -6.94
N PRO A 346 -8.76 -13.22 -5.90
CA PRO A 346 -7.41 -12.81 -5.54
C PRO A 346 -6.46 -13.14 -6.70
N THR A 347 -5.74 -12.15 -7.21
CA THR A 347 -4.85 -12.35 -8.36
C THR A 347 -3.53 -13.05 -7.98
N VAL A 348 -2.72 -13.44 -8.96
CA VAL A 348 -1.37 -13.96 -8.65
C VAL A 348 -0.47 -12.90 -8.01
N ASN A 349 -0.72 -11.61 -8.26
CA ASN A 349 -0.08 -10.50 -7.58
C ASN A 349 -0.54 -10.40 -6.12
N TYR A 350 -1.83 -10.65 -5.85
CA TYR A 350 -2.35 -10.77 -4.48
C TYR A 350 -1.62 -11.84 -3.67
N GLU A 351 -1.31 -12.99 -4.28
CA GLU A 351 -0.58 -14.04 -3.57
C GLU A 351 0.84 -13.62 -3.18
N VAL A 352 1.50 -12.80 -4.00
CA VAL A 352 2.80 -12.19 -3.64
C VAL A 352 2.63 -11.19 -2.52
N GLU A 353 1.70 -10.24 -2.64
CA GLU A 353 1.42 -9.24 -1.59
C GLU A 353 1.10 -9.92 -0.25
N ARG A 354 0.19 -10.91 -0.26
CA ARG A 354 -0.17 -11.70 0.91
C ARG A 354 1.04 -12.42 1.51
N LEU A 355 1.88 -13.05 0.68
CA LEU A 355 3.07 -13.75 1.16
C LEU A 355 4.01 -12.77 1.87
N PHE A 356 4.19 -11.56 1.33
CA PHE A 356 5.05 -10.56 1.94
C PHE A 356 4.45 -9.99 3.23
N SER A 357 3.18 -9.58 3.23
CA SER A 357 2.53 -8.92 4.35
C SER A 357 2.25 -9.83 5.55
N THR A 358 1.97 -11.12 5.31
CA THR A 358 1.67 -12.09 6.39
C THR A 358 2.92 -12.74 6.99
N HIS A 359 4.10 -12.46 6.44
CA HIS A 359 5.38 -13.01 6.89
C HIS A 359 6.42 -11.90 7.06
N LEU A 360 6.04 -10.85 7.79
CA LEU A 360 6.87 -9.70 8.09
C LEU A 360 7.12 -9.66 9.60
N GLY A 361 8.39 -9.62 10.00
CA GLY A 361 8.77 -9.45 11.40
C GLY A 361 9.07 -8.01 11.78
N ASP A 362 9.23 -7.75 13.08
CA ASP A 362 9.59 -6.44 13.63
C ASP A 362 11.06 -6.04 13.37
N THR A 363 11.88 -7.01 12.98
CA THR A 363 13.31 -6.85 12.77
C THR A 363 13.69 -7.28 11.36
N THR A 364 14.43 -6.42 10.66
CA THR A 364 15.04 -6.72 9.35
C THR A 364 16.48 -7.18 9.55
N TYR A 365 16.86 -8.24 8.84
CA TYR A 365 18.19 -8.84 8.93
C TYR A 365 19.02 -8.55 7.68
N ALA A 366 20.31 -8.31 7.89
CA ALA A 366 21.25 -8.20 6.79
C ALA A 366 21.36 -9.54 6.04
N VAL A 367 21.27 -9.47 4.71
CA VAL A 367 21.42 -10.61 3.82
C VAL A 367 22.58 -10.35 2.87
N SER A 368 23.48 -11.33 2.74
CA SER A 368 24.54 -11.35 1.73
C SER A 368 24.32 -12.51 0.78
N ILE A 369 24.45 -12.25 -0.51
CA ILE A 369 24.43 -13.29 -1.55
C ILE A 369 25.87 -13.48 -2.01
N GLU A 370 26.46 -14.63 -1.71
CA GLU A 370 27.76 -15.00 -2.26
C GLU A 370 27.63 -15.25 -3.77
N GLN A 371 28.41 -14.52 -4.57
CA GLN A 371 28.44 -14.67 -6.01
C GLN A 371 29.88 -14.60 -6.51
N THR A 372 30.15 -15.34 -7.57
CA THR A 372 31.44 -15.33 -8.26
C THR A 372 31.23 -15.03 -9.75
N ALA A 373 32.29 -14.69 -10.49
CA ALA A 373 32.20 -14.52 -11.93
C ALA A 373 31.66 -15.79 -12.65
N SER A 374 31.90 -16.97 -12.07
CA SER A 374 31.40 -18.26 -12.56
C SER A 374 30.02 -18.67 -12.01
N ARG A 375 29.50 -17.94 -11.01
CA ARG A 375 28.18 -18.15 -10.38
C ARG A 375 27.53 -16.80 -10.09
N PRO A 376 27.08 -16.06 -11.12
CA PRO A 376 26.43 -14.78 -10.92
C PRO A 376 25.04 -14.96 -10.32
N ALA A 377 24.70 -14.17 -9.31
CA ALA A 377 23.39 -14.20 -8.66
C ALA A 377 22.46 -13.07 -9.14
N LYS A 378 22.66 -12.59 -10.38
CA LYS A 378 22.03 -11.36 -10.92
C LYS A 378 20.49 -11.36 -10.90
N HIS A 379 19.88 -12.54 -10.89
CA HIS A 379 18.42 -12.73 -10.92
C HIS A 379 17.84 -13.24 -9.60
N LEU A 380 18.66 -13.28 -8.55
CA LEU A 380 18.23 -13.62 -7.20
C LEU A 380 18.11 -12.36 -6.34
N TYR A 381 16.96 -12.23 -5.70
CA TYR A 381 16.65 -11.15 -4.78
C TYR A 381 16.21 -11.74 -3.46
N VAL A 382 16.75 -11.21 -2.35
CA VAL A 382 16.52 -11.79 -1.03
C VAL A 382 16.29 -10.71 0.00
N SER A 383 15.29 -10.93 0.86
CA SER A 383 15.07 -10.21 2.10
C SER A 383 14.86 -11.20 3.24
N ALA A 384 15.16 -10.75 4.46
CA ALA A 384 14.93 -11.51 5.67
C ALA A 384 14.39 -10.59 6.76
N THR A 385 13.24 -10.95 7.32
CA THR A 385 12.66 -10.30 8.50
C THR A 385 12.29 -11.34 9.55
N GLY A 386 11.94 -10.93 10.75
CA GLY A 386 11.61 -11.87 11.83
C GLY A 386 11.57 -11.20 13.19
N HIS A 387 11.56 -12.03 14.23
CA HIS A 387 11.50 -11.59 15.62
C HIS A 387 12.58 -12.30 16.42
N ASP A 388 13.15 -11.60 17.40
CA ASP A 388 14.04 -12.17 18.42
C ASP A 388 13.29 -12.30 19.75
N GLY A 389 13.70 -13.24 20.62
CA GLY A 389 13.09 -13.47 21.94
C GLY A 389 12.49 -14.87 22.10
N ASP A 390 11.38 -14.97 22.85
CA ASP A 390 10.79 -16.24 23.27
C ASP A 390 10.12 -17.01 22.11
N ASP A 391 9.66 -16.33 21.05
CA ASP A 391 9.11 -16.90 19.81
C ASP A 391 9.96 -16.49 18.60
N VAL A 392 11.25 -16.84 18.68
CA VAL A 392 12.22 -16.49 17.64
C VAL A 392 11.82 -17.08 16.28
N CYS A 393 11.70 -16.22 15.28
CA CYS A 393 11.28 -16.62 13.93
C CYS A 393 12.06 -15.85 12.87
N ARG A 394 12.24 -16.45 11.70
CA ARG A 394 12.75 -15.78 10.49
C ARG A 394 11.84 -16.09 9.32
N TYR A 395 11.59 -15.07 8.52
CA TYR A 395 10.96 -15.14 7.22
C TYR A 395 11.98 -14.72 6.19
N ILE A 396 12.45 -15.67 5.38
CA ILE A 396 13.46 -15.44 4.36
C ILE A 396 12.76 -15.60 3.01
N LYS A 397 12.69 -14.52 2.25
CA LYS A 397 12.00 -14.45 0.95
C LYS A 397 13.06 -14.41 -0.14
N ILE A 398 13.03 -15.39 -1.03
CA ILE A 398 13.99 -15.55 -2.14
C ILE A 398 13.20 -15.52 -3.45
N VAL A 399 13.54 -14.58 -4.33
CA VAL A 399 12.90 -14.42 -5.64
C VAL A 399 13.90 -14.75 -6.73
N ASN A 400 13.56 -15.68 -7.62
CA ASN A 400 14.31 -15.99 -8.83
C ASN A 400 13.55 -15.51 -10.06
N THR A 401 14.05 -14.46 -10.71
CA THR A 401 13.41 -13.87 -11.90
C THR A 401 13.89 -14.48 -13.22
N SER A 402 14.80 -15.45 -13.19
CA SER A 402 15.35 -16.08 -14.40
C SER A 402 14.55 -17.29 -14.87
N ASP A 403 14.84 -17.73 -16.10
CA ASP A 403 14.30 -18.96 -16.70
C ASP A 403 15.04 -20.23 -16.24
N SER A 404 16.05 -20.09 -15.39
CA SER A 404 16.96 -21.16 -15.00
C SER A 404 16.89 -21.39 -13.49
N PRO A 405 16.98 -22.66 -13.04
CA PRO A 405 17.08 -22.95 -11.62
C PRO A 405 18.40 -22.41 -11.07
N VAL A 406 18.39 -22.02 -9.79
CA VAL A 406 19.60 -21.61 -9.07
C VAL A 406 19.76 -22.47 -7.83
N ASP A 407 20.88 -23.18 -7.73
CA ASP A 407 21.23 -23.92 -6.52
C ASP A 407 21.73 -22.94 -5.46
N VAL A 408 21.08 -22.93 -4.29
CA VAL A 408 21.43 -22.06 -3.17
C VAL A 408 21.74 -22.91 -1.94
N THR A 409 22.69 -22.44 -1.14
CA THR A 409 22.91 -22.93 0.22
C THR A 409 22.56 -21.81 1.18
N LEU A 410 21.56 -22.05 2.01
CA LEU A 410 21.12 -21.09 3.01
C LEU A 410 21.97 -21.25 4.28
N GLU A 411 22.68 -20.19 4.61
CA GLU A 411 23.39 -20.01 5.87
C GLU A 411 22.74 -18.89 6.68
N ILE A 412 22.46 -19.15 7.97
CA ILE A 412 21.96 -18.15 8.90
C ILE A 412 23.15 -17.78 9.80
N ALA A 413 23.66 -16.55 9.69
CA ALA A 413 25.00 -16.16 10.17
C ALA A 413 25.25 -16.27 11.69
N ARG A 414 24.20 -16.16 12.54
CA ARG A 414 24.29 -16.50 13.99
C ARG A 414 24.10 -18.00 14.26
N GLY A 415 24.12 -18.81 13.21
CA GLY A 415 23.66 -20.18 13.19
C GLY A 415 22.18 -20.30 13.56
N LEU A 416 21.70 -21.53 13.63
CA LEU A 416 20.40 -21.81 14.24
C LEU A 416 20.42 -21.60 15.77
N ALA A 417 21.60 -21.41 16.38
CA ALA A 417 21.73 -21.07 17.81
C ALA A 417 21.03 -19.75 18.14
N GLY A 418 21.07 -18.76 17.24
CA GLY A 418 20.28 -17.52 17.37
C GLY A 418 18.76 -17.75 17.31
N LEU A 419 18.33 -18.92 16.83
CA LEU A 419 16.93 -19.40 16.83
C LEU A 419 16.66 -20.40 17.96
N GLY A 420 17.55 -20.50 18.95
CA GLY A 420 17.42 -21.43 20.07
C GLY A 420 17.78 -22.88 19.76
N ALA A 421 18.41 -23.16 18.61
CA ALA A 421 18.81 -24.52 18.26
C ALA A 421 19.88 -25.06 19.20
N SER A 422 19.71 -26.29 19.63
CA SER A 422 20.72 -27.08 20.33
C SER A 422 20.66 -28.53 19.84
N PRO A 423 21.65 -29.38 20.18
CA PRO A 423 21.56 -30.81 19.86
C PRO A 423 20.30 -31.49 20.39
N SER A 424 19.64 -30.93 21.41
CA SER A 424 18.37 -31.41 21.97
C SER A 424 17.14 -30.64 21.48
N ARG A 425 17.30 -29.58 20.67
CA ARG A 425 16.23 -28.74 20.12
C ARG A 425 16.58 -28.38 18.67
N PRO A 426 16.28 -29.24 17.68
CA PRO A 426 16.52 -28.92 16.28
C PRO A 426 15.57 -27.80 15.81
N VAL A 427 16.00 -27.03 14.82
CA VAL A 427 15.14 -25.98 14.20
C VAL A 427 14.40 -26.57 13.01
N ARG A 428 13.12 -26.22 12.91
CA ARG A 428 12.27 -26.63 11.80
C ARG A 428 12.22 -25.49 10.79
N LEU A 429 12.48 -25.83 9.54
CA LEU A 429 12.31 -24.92 8.41
C LEU A 429 11.13 -25.38 7.57
N GLU A 430 10.18 -24.48 7.33
CA GLU A 430 9.10 -24.69 6.37
C GLU A 430 9.39 -23.86 5.12
N VAL A 431 9.44 -24.53 3.98
CA VAL A 431 9.73 -23.92 2.68
C VAL A 431 8.46 -23.98 1.85
N THR A 432 7.96 -22.82 1.46
CA THR A 432 6.85 -22.68 0.50
C THR A 432 7.38 -22.03 -0.77
N MET A 433 7.18 -22.67 -1.91
CA MET A 433 7.62 -22.17 -3.22
C MET A 433 6.42 -22.01 -4.15
N LEU A 434 6.29 -20.81 -4.72
CA LEU A 434 5.37 -20.51 -5.82
C LEU A 434 6.20 -20.38 -7.10
N SER A 435 5.84 -21.12 -8.14
CA SER A 435 6.50 -21.06 -9.46
C SER A 435 5.47 -21.34 -10.55
N ALA A 436 5.52 -20.56 -11.62
CA ALA A 436 4.63 -20.70 -12.76
C ALA A 436 5.30 -20.13 -14.02
N SER A 437 4.69 -20.38 -15.19
CA SER A 437 5.12 -19.66 -16.40
C SER A 437 4.92 -18.15 -16.23
N PRO A 438 5.73 -17.29 -16.87
CA PRO A 438 5.56 -15.84 -16.78
C PRO A 438 4.16 -15.33 -17.18
N THR A 439 3.44 -16.08 -18.02
CA THR A 439 2.10 -15.73 -18.50
C THR A 439 0.96 -16.29 -17.63
N ALA A 440 1.26 -17.11 -16.63
CA ALA A 440 0.25 -17.67 -15.74
C ALA A 440 -0.49 -16.55 -14.99
N LYS A 441 -1.80 -16.71 -14.80
CA LYS A 441 -2.64 -15.78 -14.05
C LYS A 441 -3.90 -16.46 -13.56
N THR A 442 -4.53 -15.87 -12.56
CA THR A 442 -5.93 -16.22 -12.24
C THR A 442 -6.87 -15.52 -13.21
N THR A 443 -8.04 -16.11 -13.41
CA THR A 443 -9.09 -15.57 -14.25
C THR A 443 -10.44 -15.75 -13.59
N ILE A 444 -11.35 -14.80 -13.81
CA ILE A 444 -12.74 -14.86 -13.36
C ILE A 444 -13.65 -14.36 -14.48
N GLY A 445 -14.70 -15.13 -14.76
CA GLY A 445 -15.72 -14.77 -15.73
C GLY A 445 -16.86 -13.96 -15.09
N TYR A 446 -17.78 -13.47 -15.93
CA TYR A 446 -19.00 -12.81 -15.46
C TYR A 446 -19.83 -13.71 -14.53
N ARG A 447 -19.79 -15.03 -14.79
CA ARG A 447 -20.37 -16.07 -13.94
C ARG A 447 -19.28 -17.09 -13.61
N GLY A 448 -19.39 -17.71 -12.45
CA GLY A 448 -18.47 -18.73 -11.98
C GLY A 448 -17.37 -18.20 -11.06
N GLU A 449 -16.70 -19.15 -10.43
CA GLU A 449 -15.59 -18.92 -9.51
C GLU A 449 -14.29 -18.61 -10.27
N ALA A 450 -13.31 -18.09 -9.54
CA ALA A 450 -11.98 -17.87 -10.06
C ALA A 450 -11.26 -19.21 -10.37
N SER A 451 -10.37 -19.20 -11.35
CA SER A 451 -9.52 -20.35 -11.72
C SER A 451 -8.11 -19.91 -12.09
N GLY A 452 -7.17 -20.86 -12.15
CA GLY A 452 -5.78 -20.58 -12.54
C GLY A 452 -4.86 -20.17 -11.38
N ALA A 453 -5.25 -20.47 -10.14
CA ALA A 453 -4.40 -20.24 -8.96
C ALA A 453 -3.10 -21.04 -9.06
N ILE A 454 -2.00 -20.43 -8.60
CA ILE A 454 -0.70 -21.10 -8.51
C ILE A 454 -0.70 -21.99 -7.27
N VAL A 455 -0.37 -23.27 -7.46
CA VAL A 455 -0.33 -24.24 -6.36
C VAL A 455 1.04 -24.15 -5.67
N PRO A 456 1.10 -23.85 -4.36
CA PRO A 456 2.36 -23.81 -3.63
C PRO A 456 2.95 -25.20 -3.42
N GLU A 457 4.25 -25.33 -3.64
CA GLU A 457 5.03 -26.49 -3.21
C GLU A 457 5.53 -26.27 -1.79
N ARG A 458 5.19 -27.19 -0.89
CA ARG A 458 5.57 -27.11 0.53
C ARG A 458 6.50 -28.25 0.92
N ARG A 459 7.56 -27.92 1.64
CA ARG A 459 8.51 -28.89 2.21
C ARG A 459 8.86 -28.46 3.62
N ALA A 460 9.11 -29.44 4.48
CA ALA A 460 9.61 -29.21 5.83
C ALA A 460 10.96 -29.88 5.99
N TYR A 461 11.89 -29.18 6.63
CA TYR A 461 13.23 -29.65 6.94
C TYR A 461 13.47 -29.54 8.43
N THR A 462 14.22 -30.48 8.99
CA THR A 462 14.68 -30.43 10.38
C THR A 462 16.19 -30.36 10.35
N LEU A 463 16.75 -29.27 10.88
CA LEU A 463 18.18 -29.06 10.90
C LEU A 463 18.75 -29.52 12.25
N PRO A 464 19.59 -30.58 12.27
CA PRO A 464 19.95 -31.30 13.49
C PRO A 464 21.02 -30.60 14.34
N SER A 465 21.74 -29.62 13.78
CA SER A 465 22.80 -28.91 14.50
C SER A 465 22.79 -27.41 14.20
N PRO A 466 23.29 -26.56 15.13
CA PRO A 466 23.43 -25.12 14.90
C PRO A 466 24.25 -24.71 13.67
N SER A 467 25.12 -25.61 13.18
CA SER A 467 25.97 -25.44 12.00
C SER A 467 25.37 -26.02 10.71
N SER A 468 24.14 -26.54 10.77
CA SER A 468 23.49 -27.15 9.61
C SER A 468 23.15 -26.09 8.57
N LEU A 469 23.45 -26.38 7.32
CA LEU A 469 23.07 -25.56 6.16
C LEU A 469 21.94 -26.24 5.39
N LEU A 470 21.06 -25.45 4.78
CA LEU A 470 20.01 -25.97 3.91
C LEU A 470 20.38 -25.70 2.44
N ALA A 471 20.76 -26.75 1.73
CA ALA A 471 20.89 -26.70 0.27
C ALA A 471 19.51 -26.91 -0.38
N MET A 472 19.14 -26.04 -1.31
CA MET A 472 17.92 -26.17 -2.09
C MET A 472 18.11 -25.61 -3.50
N GLN A 473 17.33 -26.12 -4.44
CA GLN A 473 17.26 -25.56 -5.78
C GLN A 473 16.07 -24.61 -5.87
N ILE A 474 16.33 -23.34 -6.15
CA ILE A 474 15.29 -22.33 -6.39
C ILE A 474 14.87 -22.44 -7.85
N LYS A 475 13.58 -22.72 -8.10
CA LYS A 475 13.05 -22.93 -9.45
C LYS A 475 13.12 -21.66 -10.30
N PRO A 476 13.12 -21.79 -11.64
CA PRO A 476 12.82 -20.67 -12.54
C PRO A 476 11.55 -19.94 -12.14
N TYR A 477 11.53 -18.63 -12.37
CA TYR A 477 10.36 -17.78 -12.15
C TYR A 477 9.62 -18.09 -10.85
N SER A 478 10.30 -17.95 -9.71
CA SER A 478 9.74 -18.39 -8.42
C SER A 478 9.90 -17.39 -7.29
N VAL A 479 8.96 -17.46 -6.34
CA VAL A 479 9.04 -16.84 -5.03
C VAL A 479 9.08 -17.96 -3.99
N THR A 480 10.13 -17.98 -3.19
CA THR A 480 10.35 -18.98 -2.15
C THR A 480 10.36 -18.30 -0.79
N LEU A 481 9.47 -18.74 0.10
CA LEU A 481 9.46 -18.34 1.50
C LEU A 481 10.03 -19.48 2.34
N VAL A 482 11.05 -19.18 3.12
CA VAL A 482 11.57 -20.06 4.18
C VAL A 482 11.16 -19.46 5.51
N VAL A 483 10.41 -20.23 6.30
CA VAL A 483 10.02 -19.88 7.67
C VAL A 483 10.81 -20.75 8.63
N SER A 484 11.53 -20.14 9.58
CA SER A 484 12.22 -20.87 10.65
C SER A 484 11.49 -20.71 11.98
N ARG A 485 11.25 -21.81 12.68
CA ARG A 485 10.69 -21.83 14.05
C ARG A 485 11.39 -22.86 14.93
#